data_AF-A0A2V8N8Y6-F1
#
_entry.id   AF-A0A2V8N8Y6-F1
#
_cell.length_a   1.000
_cell.length_b   1.000
_cell.length_c   1.000
_cell.angle_alpha   90.00
_cell.angle_beta   90.00
_cell.angle_gamma   90.00
#
_symmetry.space_group_name_H-M   'P 1'
#
loop_
_entity.id
_entity.type
_entity.pdbx_description
1 polymer ?
#
loop_
_entity_poly.entity_id
_entity_poly.type
_entity_poly.pdbx_seq_one_letter_code
_entity_poly.pdbx_strand_id
1 'polypeptide(L)'
;MGYSVGRREGDTFVVDSTGFDERTWLDHFGNPHSDEMRLQERYRRVNHDTIEFVITLTDPKTYTKPWVSDTKILTWQNMKEFPDELFCVPSEEQAFNRRVRDPAAGVIHK
;
A
#
# COMPACT_ATOMS: atom_id res chain seq x y z
N MET A 1 -9.39 -11.14 -5.90
CA MET A 1 -8.21 -11.46 -6.73
C MET A 1 -8.29 -10.67 -8.02
N GLY A 2 -7.17 -10.23 -8.60
CA GLY A 2 -7.12 -9.42 -9.83
C GLY A 2 -5.85 -9.68 -10.63
N TYR A 3 -5.72 -9.01 -11.78
CA TYR A 3 -4.56 -9.11 -12.67
C TYR A 3 -3.77 -7.82 -12.68
N SER A 4 -2.44 -7.94 -12.64
CA SER A 4 -1.53 -6.79 -12.58
C SER A 4 -0.52 -6.85 -13.72
N VAL A 5 -0.29 -5.71 -14.37
CA VAL A 5 0.72 -5.56 -15.42
C VAL A 5 1.63 -4.37 -15.08
N GLY A 6 2.94 -4.63 -15.07
CA GLY A 6 3.96 -3.65 -14.75
C GLY A 6 4.67 -3.10 -15.98
N ARG A 7 5.01 -1.82 -15.99
CA ARG A 7 5.88 -1.17 -16.98
C ARG A 7 6.80 -0.13 -16.34
N ARG A 8 7.89 0.20 -17.02
CA ARG A 8 8.76 1.33 -16.62
C ARG A 8 8.41 2.59 -17.39
N GLU A 9 8.35 3.71 -16.68
CA GLU A 9 8.19 5.07 -17.18
C GLU A 9 9.35 5.92 -16.62
N GLY A 10 10.47 5.98 -17.33
CA GLY A 10 11.68 6.64 -16.83
C GLY A 10 12.22 5.97 -15.57
N ASP A 11 12.28 6.72 -14.46
CA ASP A 11 12.70 6.26 -13.14
C ASP A 11 11.58 5.58 -12.33
N THR A 12 10.35 5.64 -12.81
CA THR A 12 9.16 5.15 -12.13
C THR A 12 8.75 3.79 -12.67
N PHE A 13 8.46 2.83 -11.79
CA PHE A 13 7.78 1.60 -12.14
C PHE A 13 6.29 1.76 -11.88
N VAL A 14 5.48 1.50 -12.90
CA VAL A 14 4.02 1.68 -12.86
C VAL A 14 3.37 0.32 -12.99
N VAL A 15 2.46 0.01 -12.08
CA VAL A 15 1.65 -1.20 -12.11
C VAL A 15 0.19 -0.79 -12.25
N ASP A 16 -0.47 -1.30 -13.27
CA ASP A 16 -1.92 -1.19 -13.43
C ASP A 16 -2.54 -2.55 -13.06
N SER A 17 -3.51 -2.52 -12.16
CA SER A 17 -4.25 -3.70 -11.70
C SER A 17 -5.75 -3.54 -11.98
N THR A 18 -6.38 -4.60 -12.48
CA THR A 18 -7.82 -4.64 -12.84
C THR A 18 -8.41 -6.04 -12.62
N GLY A 19 -9.71 -6.21 -12.90
CA GLY A 19 -10.38 -7.50 -12.87
C GLY A 19 -10.56 -8.03 -11.45
N PHE A 20 -10.87 -7.13 -10.52
CA PHE A 20 -11.09 -7.46 -9.12
C PHE A 20 -12.45 -8.15 -8.92
N ASP A 21 -12.50 -9.10 -7.99
CA ASP A 21 -13.73 -9.78 -7.57
C ASP A 21 -14.53 -8.86 -6.63
N GLU A 22 -15.67 -8.34 -7.07
CA GLU A 22 -16.54 -7.42 -6.30
C GLU A 22 -17.00 -7.96 -4.93
N ARG A 23 -16.87 -9.28 -4.70
CA ARG A 23 -17.24 -9.90 -3.40
C ARG A 23 -16.16 -9.71 -2.33
N THR A 24 -14.99 -9.18 -2.69
CA THR A 24 -13.91 -8.89 -1.74
C THR A 24 -14.02 -7.46 -1.19
N TRP A 25 -13.37 -7.22 -0.06
CA TRP A 25 -13.20 -5.87 0.49
C TRP A 25 -11.96 -5.21 -0.09
N LEU A 26 -12.01 -3.88 -0.24
CA LEU A 26 -10.89 -3.09 -0.72
C LEU A 26 -9.73 -3.10 0.29
N ASP A 27 -10.07 -3.02 1.57
CA ASP A 27 -9.13 -2.99 2.68
C ASP A 27 -9.72 -3.65 3.93
N HIS A 28 -8.92 -3.72 5.00
CA HIS A 28 -9.32 -4.30 6.28
C HIS A 28 -10.41 -3.49 7.02
N PHE A 29 -10.74 -2.27 6.58
CA PHE A 29 -11.80 -1.47 7.17
C PHE A 29 -13.17 -1.74 6.53
N GLY A 30 -13.25 -2.66 5.56
CA GLY A 30 -14.51 -3.05 4.93
C GLY A 30 -15.00 -2.06 3.89
N ASN A 31 -14.10 -1.27 3.30
CA ASN A 31 -14.47 -0.39 2.20
C ASN A 31 -14.87 -1.22 0.96
N PRO A 32 -16.00 -0.92 0.30
CA PRO A 32 -16.45 -1.66 -0.88
C PRO A 32 -15.63 -1.28 -2.12
N HIS A 33 -15.60 -2.18 -3.11
CA HIS A 33 -15.20 -1.86 -4.47
C HIS A 33 -16.04 -2.67 -5.47
N SER A 34 -16.08 -2.24 -6.71
CA SER A 34 -16.76 -2.94 -7.79
C SER A 34 -15.81 -3.77 -8.66
N ASP A 35 -16.39 -4.49 -9.60
CA ASP A 35 -15.71 -5.18 -10.69
C ASP A 35 -15.04 -4.22 -11.70
N GLU A 36 -15.46 -2.95 -11.73
CA GLU A 36 -14.88 -1.89 -12.56
C GLU A 36 -13.71 -1.15 -11.88
N MET A 37 -13.28 -1.61 -10.70
CA MET A 37 -12.13 -1.03 -10.03
C MET A 37 -10.85 -1.18 -10.85
N ARG A 38 -10.13 -0.07 -10.97
CA ARG A 38 -8.76 -0.01 -11.49
C ARG A 38 -7.86 0.63 -10.45
N LEU A 39 -6.77 -0.07 -10.15
CA LEU A 39 -5.72 0.41 -9.26
C LEU A 39 -4.49 0.75 -10.11
N GLN A 40 -3.93 1.94 -9.94
CA GLN A 40 -2.62 2.29 -10.48
C GLN A 40 -1.67 2.58 -9.35
N GLU A 41 -0.55 1.87 -9.36
CA GLU A 41 0.50 1.93 -8.38
C GLU A 41 1.76 2.48 -9.05
N ARG A 42 2.33 3.56 -8.50
CA ARG A 42 3.55 4.19 -9.01
C ARG A 42 4.64 4.10 -7.96
N TYR A 43 5.72 3.41 -8.29
CA TYR A 43 6.89 3.21 -7.44
C TYR A 43 8.08 3.98 -8.00
N ARG A 44 8.63 4.90 -7.22
CA ARG A 44 9.82 5.67 -7.60
C ARG A 44 10.93 5.37 -6.61
N ARG A 45 12.06 4.84 -7.10
CA ARG A 45 13.21 4.56 -6.25
C ARG A 45 13.98 5.86 -6.00
N VAL A 46 13.95 6.35 -4.76
CA VAL A 46 14.63 7.58 -4.36
C VAL A 46 16.13 7.34 -4.18
N ASN A 47 16.50 6.23 -3.53
CA ASN A 47 17.88 5.81 -3.35
C ASN A 47 17.96 4.27 -3.14
N HIS A 48 19.08 3.74 -2.67
CA HIS A 48 19.26 2.30 -2.47
C HIS A 48 18.17 1.70 -1.56
N ASP A 49 17.83 2.41 -0.48
CA ASP A 49 17.00 1.92 0.63
C ASP A 49 15.62 2.58 0.68
N THR A 50 15.33 3.58 -0.15
CA THR A 50 14.07 4.34 -0.07
C THR A 50 13.30 4.29 -1.38
N ILE A 51 12.02 3.94 -1.29
CA ILE A 51 11.05 3.96 -2.39
C ILE A 51 9.89 4.89 -2.01
N GLU A 52 9.51 5.76 -2.93
CA GLU A 52 8.24 6.47 -2.90
C GLU A 52 7.17 5.65 -3.61
N PHE A 53 5.98 5.62 -3.01
CA PHE A 53 4.86 4.83 -3.50
C PHE A 53 3.56 5.64 -3.43
N VAL A 54 2.86 5.72 -4.56
CA VAL A 54 1.55 6.37 -4.68
C VAL A 54 0.56 5.42 -5.33
N ILE A 55 -0.65 5.37 -4.77
CA ILE A 55 -1.77 4.59 -5.30
C ILE A 55 -2.83 5.55 -5.83
N THR A 56 -3.37 5.26 -7.00
CA THR A 56 -4.60 5.86 -7.52
C THR A 56 -5.64 4.78 -7.72
N LEU A 57 -6.78 4.89 -7.03
CA LEU A 57 -7.93 4.02 -7.17
C LEU A 57 -9.00 4.74 -8.00
N THR A 58 -9.49 4.08 -9.04
CA THR A 58 -10.61 4.56 -9.85
C THR A 58 -11.67 3.47 -9.93
N ASP A 59 -12.87 3.76 -9.44
CA ASP A 59 -14.01 2.87 -9.50
C ASP A 59 -15.28 3.73 -9.58
N PRO A 60 -15.79 3.99 -10.80
CA PRO A 60 -16.94 4.87 -11.01
C PRO A 60 -18.27 4.34 -10.47
N LYS A 61 -18.37 3.02 -10.20
CA LYS A 61 -19.56 2.40 -9.65
C LYS A 61 -19.66 2.64 -8.14
N THR A 62 -18.53 2.60 -7.45
CA THR A 62 -18.50 2.74 -5.98
C THR A 62 -18.18 4.15 -5.52
N TYR A 63 -17.31 4.86 -6.24
CA TYR A 63 -16.78 6.16 -5.82
C TYR A 63 -17.06 7.26 -6.85
N THR A 64 -17.28 8.49 -6.37
CA THR A 64 -17.65 9.64 -7.21
C THR A 64 -16.48 10.25 -7.98
N LYS A 65 -15.24 9.94 -7.59
CA LYS A 65 -14.01 10.41 -8.22
C LYS A 65 -12.86 9.47 -7.89
N PRO A 66 -11.77 9.49 -8.67
CA PRO A 66 -10.55 8.80 -8.31
C PRO A 66 -10.05 9.22 -6.93
N TRP A 67 -9.64 8.25 -6.14
CA TRP A 67 -8.95 8.45 -4.87
C TRP A 67 -7.44 8.31 -5.10
N VAL A 68 -6.66 9.25 -4.57
CA VAL A 68 -5.19 9.22 -4.65
C VAL A 68 -4.67 9.17 -3.22
N SER A 69 -3.78 8.23 -2.95
CA SER A 69 -3.13 8.14 -1.63
C SER A 69 -2.14 9.28 -1.43
N ASP A 70 -1.84 9.58 -0.16
CA ASP A 70 -0.61 10.30 0.16
C ASP A 70 0.62 9.53 -0.35
N THR A 71 1.70 10.25 -0.63
CA THR A 71 2.99 9.62 -0.99
C THR A 71 3.54 8.86 0.21
N LYS A 72 3.62 7.54 0.06
CA LYS A 72 4.21 6.66 1.06
C LYS A 72 5.71 6.59 0.85
N ILE A 73 6.48 6.85 1.90
CA ILE A 73 7.93 6.63 1.90
C ILE A 73 8.17 5.26 2.54
N LEU A 74 8.64 4.32 1.74
CA LEU A 74 8.98 2.97 2.18
C LEU A 74 10.51 2.89 2.29
N THR A 75 11.00 2.77 3.52
CA THR A 75 12.44 2.60 3.77
C THR A 75 12.75 1.15 4.07
N TRP A 76 13.77 0.59 3.42
CA TRP A 76 14.23 -0.77 3.61
C TRP A 76 14.53 -1.01 5.09
N GLN A 77 13.90 -2.04 5.65
CA GLN A 77 14.07 -2.43 7.03
C GLN A 77 14.83 -3.76 7.09
N ASN A 78 15.64 -3.94 8.13
CA ASN A 78 16.28 -5.20 8.41
C ASN A 78 15.22 -6.24 8.83
N MET A 79 14.97 -7.23 7.98
CA MET A 79 13.88 -8.19 8.14
C MET A 79 13.94 -9.08 9.38
N LYS A 80 15.04 -9.08 10.15
CA LYS A 80 15.17 -9.86 11.39
C LYS A 80 14.11 -9.52 12.45
N GLU A 81 13.46 -8.37 12.35
CA GLU A 81 12.49 -7.89 13.35
C GLU A 81 11.03 -7.97 12.90
N PHE A 82 10.72 -8.54 11.74
CA PHE A 82 9.34 -8.80 11.33
C PHE A 82 8.97 -10.22 11.76
N PRO A 83 8.25 -10.40 12.88
CA PRO A 83 7.68 -11.71 13.16
C PRO A 83 6.66 -12.03 12.06
N ASP A 84 6.74 -13.26 11.55
CA ASP A 84 5.75 -13.82 10.62
C ASP A 84 4.37 -14.03 11.26
N GLU A 85 4.17 -13.58 12.50
CA GLU A 85 2.96 -13.74 13.30
C GLU A 85 2.29 -12.38 13.55
N LEU A 86 0.97 -12.34 13.31
CA LEU A 86 0.12 -11.23 13.71
C LEU A 86 0.12 -11.15 15.25
N PHE A 87 0.59 -10.03 15.80
CA PHE A 87 0.53 -9.80 17.23
C PHE A 87 -0.93 -9.77 17.71
N CYS A 88 -1.34 -10.81 18.43
CA CYS A 88 -2.67 -10.86 19.07
C CYS A 88 -2.73 -10.04 20.37
N VAL A 89 -1.58 -9.60 20.90
CA VAL A 89 -1.49 -8.83 22.14
C VAL A 89 -1.32 -7.34 21.79
N PRO A 90 -2.29 -6.46 22.14
CA PRO A 90 -2.24 -5.05 21.75
C PRO A 90 -0.99 -4.29 22.22
N SER A 91 -0.40 -4.67 23.37
CA SER A 91 0.82 -4.04 23.86
C SER A 91 2.05 -4.39 23.03
N GLU A 92 2.12 -5.61 22.50
CA GLU A 92 3.21 -6.06 21.63
C GLU A 92 3.06 -5.43 20.23
N GLU A 93 1.83 -5.36 19.72
CA GLU A 93 1.53 -4.64 18.48
C GLU A 93 1.95 -3.16 18.57
N GLN A 94 1.63 -2.47 19.67
CA GLN A 94 2.05 -1.07 19.87
C GLN A 94 3.57 -0.90 19.98
N ALA A 95 4.28 -1.86 20.59
CA ALA A 95 5.74 -1.82 20.64
C ALA A 95 6.36 -2.02 19.25
N PHE A 96 5.81 -2.95 18.47
CA PHE A 96 6.21 -3.18 17.08
C PHE A 96 5.92 -1.97 16.19
N ASN A 97 4.72 -1.39 16.29
CA ASN A 97 4.35 -0.21 15.52
C ASN A 97 5.33 0.94 15.74
N ARG A 98 5.66 1.24 17.00
CA ARG A 98 6.62 2.32 17.34
C ARG A 98 8.05 2.05 16.87
N ARG A 99 8.53 0.81 16.98
CA ARG A 99 9.94 0.47 16.70
C ARG A 99 10.20 0.19 15.22
N VAL A 100 9.22 -0.39 14.52
CA VAL A 100 9.39 -0.93 13.17
C VAL A 100 8.44 -0.26 12.18
N ARG A 101 7.12 -0.38 12.36
CA ARG A 101 6.14 0.02 11.34
C ARG A 101 6.15 1.53 11.06
N ASP A 102 6.09 2.34 12.12
CA ASP A 102 5.91 3.78 12.02
C ASP A 102 7.19 4.48 11.48
N PRO A 103 8.41 4.14 11.94
CA PRO A 103 9.64 4.62 11.31
C PRO A 103 9.77 4.19 9.84
N ALA A 104 9.38 2.95 9.51
CA ALA A 104 9.43 2.45 8.13
C ALA A 104 8.48 3.19 7.19
N ALA A 105 7.35 3.66 7.72
CA ALA A 105 6.35 4.47 7.02
C ALA A 105 6.67 5.99 7.06
N GLY A 106 7.79 6.40 7.66
CA GLY A 106 8.17 7.81 7.79
C GLY A 106 7.33 8.60 8.79
N VAL A 107 6.61 7.94 9.70
CA VAL A 107 5.80 8.57 10.75
C VAL A 107 6.70 8.99 11.91
N ILE A 108 6.69 10.28 12.26
CA ILE A 108 7.45 10.84 13.39
C ILE A 108 6.49 11.07 14.56
N HIS A 109 6.60 10.27 15.61
CA HIS A 109 5.89 10.49 16.88
C HIS A 109 6.60 11.61 17.67
N LYS A 110 5.88 12.68 17.98
CA LYS A 110 6.36 13.79 18.84
C LYS A 110 6.16 13.50 20.31
#